data_AF-A0A317ZX51-F1
#
_entry.id   AF-A0A317ZX51-F1
#
_cell.length_a   1.000
_cell.length_b   1.000
_cell.length_c   1.000
_cell.angle_alpha   90.00
_cell.angle_beta   90.00
_cell.angle_gamma   90.00
#
_symmetry.space_group_name_H-M   'P 1'
#
loop_
_entity.id
_entity.type
_entity.pdbx_description
1 polymer ?
#
loop_
_entity_poly.entity_id
_entity_poly.type
_entity_poly.pdbx_seq_one_letter_code
_entity_poly.pdbx_strand_id
1 'polypeptide(L)'
;MRDVSVSSAAARRIRSFSVWIWVWGAVVLSIGAFTTYLNVGIGDAGFGILGEGDNPWEMAEPPILEPTGTTYSGDGSGLISIPLDEHNQQPLIVHLVTGEYVDLFITDVEDLGRPVDDRGWPDSVAYMYDPGDEALILPPDAELELWVRSDAAWEFTLQNEEVTEIADGFASGKGDGFLVYRGDAVSARFVHKGEGIFFVTVQMAGERSDQPIIENGNVDERLSWNPTNDVYFSIESDDDRGAWTVDIDELAASTPTEPDPTLTGSPAPLEDPSSTPEPAALTPATRSATPASRTTARRHPRGTTPR
;
A
#
# COMPACT_ATOMS: atom_id res chain seq x y z
N MET A 1 -5.45 -62.61 15.54
CA MET A 1 -5.32 -61.57 14.50
C MET A 1 -5.27 -62.28 13.16
N ARG A 2 -6.25 -62.05 12.28
CA ARG A 2 -6.25 -62.66 10.93
C ARG A 2 -5.57 -61.67 9.99
N ASP A 3 -4.41 -62.06 9.47
CA ASP A 3 -3.76 -61.37 8.36
C ASP A 3 -4.66 -61.49 7.13
N VAL A 4 -5.26 -60.37 6.73
CA VAL A 4 -6.03 -60.28 5.49
C VAL A 4 -5.02 -60.20 4.35
N SER A 5 -4.61 -61.36 3.83
CA SER A 5 -3.79 -61.42 2.62
C SER A 5 -4.64 -60.99 1.42
N VAL A 6 -4.52 -59.72 1.03
CA VAL A 6 -5.12 -59.22 -0.21
C VAL A 6 -4.41 -59.92 -1.38
N SER A 7 -5.15 -60.70 -2.18
CA SER A 7 -4.56 -61.39 -3.33
C SER A 7 -3.86 -60.37 -4.24
N SER A 8 -2.74 -60.75 -4.87
CA SER A 8 -1.99 -59.86 -5.76
C SER A 8 -2.85 -59.26 -6.88
N ALA A 9 -3.91 -59.97 -7.29
CA ALA A 9 -4.94 -59.49 -8.21
C ALA A 9 -5.83 -58.39 -7.61
N ALA A 10 -6.22 -58.53 -6.34
CA ALA A 10 -6.96 -57.50 -5.62
C ALA A 10 -6.08 -56.26 -5.33
N ALA A 11 -4.82 -56.45 -4.95
CA ALA A 11 -3.87 -55.35 -4.78
C ALA A 11 -3.59 -54.60 -6.10
N ARG A 12 -3.54 -55.32 -7.24
CA ARG A 12 -3.38 -54.74 -8.58
C ARG A 12 -4.65 -53.97 -9.00
N ARG A 13 -5.84 -54.49 -8.68
CA ARG A 13 -7.12 -53.79 -8.90
C ARG A 13 -7.28 -52.53 -8.05
N ILE A 14 -6.87 -52.58 -6.78
CA ILE A 14 -6.89 -51.43 -5.87
C ILE A 14 -5.91 -50.36 -6.34
N ARG A 15 -4.69 -50.75 -6.74
CA ARG A 15 -3.73 -49.81 -7.35
C ARG A 15 -4.27 -49.20 -8.63
N SER A 16 -4.86 -49.97 -9.54
CA SER A 16 -5.44 -49.41 -10.76
C SER A 16 -6.60 -48.47 -10.47
N PHE A 17 -7.47 -48.80 -9.51
CA PHE A 17 -8.59 -47.94 -9.12
C PHE A 17 -8.11 -46.62 -8.49
N SER A 18 -7.10 -46.69 -7.62
CA SER A 18 -6.49 -45.51 -7.01
C SER A 18 -5.77 -44.63 -8.04
N VAL A 19 -5.05 -45.23 -9.00
CA VAL A 19 -4.42 -44.48 -10.11
C VAL A 19 -5.49 -43.78 -10.94
N TRP A 20 -6.59 -44.45 -11.26
CA TRP A 20 -7.69 -43.84 -12.03
C TRP A 20 -8.36 -42.68 -11.28
N ILE A 21 -8.56 -42.79 -9.97
CA ILE A 21 -9.10 -41.69 -9.16
C ILE A 21 -8.15 -40.49 -9.16
N TRP A 22 -6.84 -40.71 -9.01
CA TRP A 22 -5.86 -39.63 -9.04
C TRP A 22 -5.77 -38.97 -10.41
N VAL A 23 -5.80 -39.76 -11.49
CA VAL A 23 -5.83 -39.24 -12.86
C VAL A 23 -7.09 -38.41 -13.10
N TRP A 24 -8.27 -38.91 -12.71
CA TRP A 24 -9.51 -38.16 -12.87
C TRP A 24 -9.57 -36.92 -11.97
N GLY A 25 -9.10 -37.03 -10.73
CA GLY A 25 -8.99 -35.89 -9.80
C GLY A 25 -8.05 -34.82 -10.34
N ALA A 26 -6.89 -35.21 -10.87
CA ALA A 26 -5.96 -34.29 -11.52
C ALA A 26 -6.57 -33.67 -12.77
N VAL A 27 -7.29 -34.43 -13.61
CA VAL A 27 -7.98 -33.90 -14.79
C VAL A 27 -9.09 -32.92 -14.39
N VAL A 28 -9.88 -33.21 -13.36
CA VAL A 28 -10.93 -32.30 -12.88
C VAL A 28 -10.34 -31.07 -12.22
N LEU A 29 -9.26 -31.20 -11.44
CA LEU A 29 -8.53 -30.06 -10.88
C LEU A 29 -7.84 -29.24 -11.96
N SER A 30 -7.30 -29.86 -13.00
CA SER A 30 -6.71 -29.16 -14.14
C SER A 30 -7.80 -28.50 -14.98
N ILE A 31 -8.93 -29.16 -15.26
CA ILE A 31 -10.07 -28.52 -15.94
C ILE A 31 -10.60 -27.39 -15.08
N GLY A 32 -10.78 -27.60 -13.77
CA GLY A 32 -11.17 -26.58 -12.80
C GLY A 32 -10.20 -25.41 -12.83
N ALA A 33 -8.90 -25.67 -12.66
CA ALA A 33 -7.85 -24.66 -12.72
C ALA A 33 -7.76 -24.01 -14.09
N PHE A 34 -7.96 -24.70 -15.21
CA PHE A 34 -8.00 -24.11 -16.55
C PHE A 34 -9.31 -23.37 -16.80
N THR A 35 -10.46 -23.76 -16.25
CA THR A 35 -11.69 -22.97 -16.35
C THR A 35 -11.64 -21.77 -15.43
N THR A 36 -11.01 -21.89 -14.27
CA THR A 36 -10.74 -20.77 -13.37
C THR A 36 -9.69 -19.88 -14.00
N TYR A 37 -8.57 -20.39 -14.51
CA TYR A 37 -7.52 -19.60 -15.18
C TYR A 37 -7.93 -19.10 -16.56
N LEU A 38 -8.75 -19.78 -17.35
CA LEU A 38 -9.29 -19.25 -18.62
C LEU A 38 -10.39 -18.22 -18.35
N ASN A 39 -11.14 -18.35 -17.24
CA ASN A 39 -11.95 -17.24 -16.71
C ASN A 39 -11.09 -16.18 -15.97
N VAL A 40 -9.81 -16.43 -15.74
CA VAL A 40 -8.84 -15.53 -15.08
C VAL A 40 -7.63 -15.31 -16.02
N GLY A 41 -7.84 -15.34 -17.34
CA GLY A 41 -6.75 -15.12 -18.31
C GLY A 41 -6.70 -16.09 -19.50
N ILE A 42 -6.79 -15.51 -20.69
CA ILE A 42 -6.63 -16.10 -22.04
C ILE A 42 -7.94 -16.67 -22.62
N GLY A 43 -8.89 -15.76 -22.85
CA GLY A 43 -10.03 -15.86 -23.74
C GLY A 43 -10.73 -14.50 -23.74
N ASP A 44 -11.60 -14.20 -24.73
CA ASP A 44 -12.39 -12.96 -24.88
C ASP A 44 -13.28 -12.57 -23.66
N ALA A 45 -13.11 -13.22 -22.51
CA ALA A 45 -13.81 -12.98 -21.25
C ALA A 45 -12.94 -13.31 -20.01
N GLY A 46 -11.63 -13.07 -20.05
CA GLY A 46 -10.69 -13.32 -18.93
C GLY A 46 -9.95 -12.07 -18.50
N PHE A 47 -10.10 -11.67 -17.23
CA PHE A 47 -9.91 -10.28 -16.73
C PHE A 47 -10.85 -9.30 -17.44
N GLY A 48 -11.32 -8.28 -16.72
CA GLY A 48 -12.16 -7.24 -17.30
C GLY A 48 -11.42 -6.52 -18.42
N ILE A 49 -11.50 -7.04 -19.63
CA ILE A 49 -11.61 -6.17 -20.79
C ILE A 49 -12.98 -5.54 -20.60
N LEU A 50 -12.99 -4.39 -19.93
CA LEU A 50 -14.13 -3.50 -19.78
C LEU A 50 -14.56 -3.11 -21.20
N GLY A 51 -15.42 -3.94 -21.80
CA GLY A 51 -15.95 -3.77 -23.14
C GLY A 51 -14.90 -3.73 -24.25
N GLU A 52 -15.35 -3.88 -25.49
CA GLU A 52 -14.75 -3.16 -26.62
C GLU A 52 -15.08 -1.65 -26.47
N GLY A 53 -14.94 -1.11 -25.26
CA GLY A 53 -15.08 0.31 -24.98
C GLY A 53 -13.82 0.96 -25.50
N ASP A 54 -13.93 1.67 -26.61
CA ASP A 54 -12.83 2.42 -27.21
C ASP A 54 -12.11 3.21 -26.11
N ASN A 55 -10.88 2.81 -25.79
CA ASN A 55 -10.07 3.53 -24.82
C ASN A 55 -9.94 4.98 -25.31
N PRO A 56 -10.26 6.00 -24.50
CA PRO A 56 -10.31 7.38 -25.00
C PRO A 56 -8.96 7.87 -25.53
N TRP A 57 -7.85 7.35 -25.00
CA TRP A 57 -6.50 7.65 -25.48
C TRP A 57 -6.14 7.02 -26.83
N GLU A 58 -6.90 6.02 -27.31
CA GLU A 58 -6.74 5.41 -28.64
C GLU A 58 -7.53 6.18 -29.73
N MET A 59 -8.32 7.17 -29.34
CA MET A 59 -9.04 8.03 -30.27
C MET A 59 -8.13 9.15 -30.78
N ALA A 60 -8.15 9.42 -32.08
CA ALA A 60 -7.41 10.55 -32.66
C ALA A 60 -7.94 11.91 -32.16
N GLU A 61 -9.26 11.99 -31.90
CA GLU A 61 -9.95 13.18 -31.40
C GLU A 61 -10.92 12.76 -30.29
N PRO A 62 -10.43 12.54 -29.05
CA PRO A 62 -11.29 12.18 -27.93
C PRO A 62 -12.22 13.34 -27.55
N PRO A 63 -13.40 13.05 -26.99
CA PRO A 63 -14.24 14.08 -26.40
C PRO A 63 -13.49 14.85 -25.30
N ILE A 64 -13.41 16.17 -25.43
CA ILE A 64 -12.88 17.05 -24.38
C ILE A 64 -13.99 17.39 -23.40
N LEU A 65 -13.71 17.15 -22.12
CA LEU A 65 -14.63 17.31 -21.01
C LEU A 65 -14.33 18.64 -20.31
N GLU A 66 -15.29 19.54 -20.35
CA GLU A 66 -15.15 20.89 -19.80
C GLU A 66 -15.78 20.97 -18.41
N PRO A 67 -15.17 21.69 -17.46
CA PRO A 67 -15.73 21.83 -16.13
C PRO A 67 -16.96 22.75 -16.09
N THR A 68 -17.88 22.44 -15.18
CA THR A 68 -18.89 23.39 -14.67
C THR A 68 -18.51 23.76 -13.23
N GLY A 69 -17.65 24.78 -13.08
CA GLY A 69 -17.08 25.11 -11.77
C GLY A 69 -15.98 24.13 -11.39
N THR A 70 -16.13 23.40 -10.28
CA THR A 70 -15.22 22.32 -9.86
C THR A 70 -15.72 20.93 -10.25
N THR A 71 -16.81 20.87 -11.01
CA THR A 71 -17.51 19.62 -11.35
C THR A 71 -17.28 19.27 -12.80
N TYR A 72 -16.94 18.01 -13.05
CA TYR A 72 -16.84 17.41 -14.37
C TYR A 72 -17.91 16.33 -14.50
N SER A 73 -18.48 16.19 -15.70
CA SER A 73 -19.52 15.21 -15.98
C SER A 73 -19.41 14.75 -17.43
N GLY A 74 -19.78 13.51 -17.70
CA GLY A 74 -19.85 12.96 -19.05
C GLY A 74 -20.83 11.80 -19.13
N ASP A 75 -21.31 11.51 -20.34
CA ASP A 75 -22.16 10.34 -20.64
C ASP A 75 -21.31 9.11 -21.08
N GLY A 76 -19.99 9.17 -20.86
CA GLY A 76 -19.02 8.16 -21.27
C GLY A 76 -17.58 8.64 -21.12
N SER A 77 -16.67 8.05 -21.89
CA SER A 77 -15.23 8.33 -21.82
C SER A 77 -14.82 9.67 -22.45
N GLY A 78 -13.71 10.25 -21.99
CA GLY A 78 -13.18 11.51 -22.52
C GLY A 78 -11.87 11.96 -21.88
N LEU A 79 -11.44 13.17 -22.22
CA LEU A 79 -10.21 13.80 -21.75
C LEU A 79 -10.50 15.11 -21.03
N ILE A 80 -9.88 15.30 -19.87
CA ILE A 80 -9.79 16.57 -19.16
C ILE A 80 -8.36 17.08 -19.27
N SER A 81 -8.18 18.31 -19.74
CA SER A 81 -6.87 18.96 -19.86
C SER A 81 -6.81 20.14 -18.91
N ILE A 82 -5.82 20.16 -18.01
CA ILE A 82 -5.63 21.23 -17.02
C ILE A 82 -4.22 21.81 -17.17
N PRO A 83 -4.09 23.10 -17.56
CA PRO A 83 -2.80 23.75 -17.72
C PRO A 83 -1.97 23.83 -16.42
N LEU A 84 -0.65 23.81 -16.56
CA LEU A 84 0.30 23.90 -15.45
C LEU A 84 0.10 25.13 -14.55
N ASP A 85 -0.25 26.28 -15.13
CA ASP A 85 -0.50 27.52 -14.41
C ASP A 85 -1.81 27.50 -13.60
N GLU A 86 -2.71 26.57 -13.91
CA GLU A 86 -3.95 26.38 -13.16
C GLU A 86 -3.72 25.47 -11.94
N HIS A 87 -3.20 24.26 -12.14
CA HIS A 87 -3.00 23.32 -11.03
C HIS A 87 -1.74 23.60 -10.19
N ASN A 88 -0.72 24.27 -10.75
CA ASN A 88 0.51 24.68 -10.04
C ASN A 88 1.18 23.53 -9.26
N GLN A 89 1.13 22.31 -9.80
CA GLN A 89 1.60 21.07 -9.15
C GLN A 89 0.99 20.80 -7.75
N GLN A 90 -0.15 21.42 -7.43
CA GLN A 90 -0.85 21.15 -6.18
C GLN A 90 -1.57 19.80 -6.27
N PRO A 91 -1.58 18.99 -5.20
CA PRO A 91 -2.38 17.76 -5.17
C PRO A 91 -3.85 18.08 -5.39
N LEU A 92 -4.52 17.23 -6.17
CA LEU A 92 -5.94 17.34 -6.44
C LEU A 92 -6.67 16.15 -5.83
N ILE A 93 -7.86 16.37 -5.29
CA ILE A 93 -8.78 15.30 -4.90
C ILE A 93 -9.88 15.18 -5.94
N VAL A 94 -10.10 13.96 -6.40
CA VAL A 94 -11.30 13.58 -7.14
C VAL A 94 -12.27 12.96 -6.16
N HIS A 95 -13.53 13.40 -6.18
CA HIS A 95 -14.61 12.79 -5.41
C HIS A 95 -15.77 12.47 -6.34
N LEU A 96 -16.12 11.19 -6.46
CA LEU A 96 -17.18 10.71 -7.33
C LEU A 96 -18.55 11.08 -6.75
N VAL A 97 -19.31 11.91 -7.46
CA VAL A 97 -20.64 12.37 -7.03
C VAL A 97 -21.73 11.41 -7.52
N THR A 98 -21.66 11.01 -8.79
CA THR A 98 -22.56 10.01 -9.39
C THR A 98 -21.83 9.20 -10.45
N GLY A 99 -22.34 8.00 -10.74
CA GLY A 99 -21.71 7.05 -11.66
C GLY A 99 -21.17 5.84 -10.92
N GLU A 100 -20.77 4.84 -11.69
CA GLU A 100 -20.15 3.60 -11.20
C GLU A 100 -19.09 3.21 -12.22
N TYR A 101 -18.02 2.54 -11.76
CA TYR A 101 -16.93 2.06 -12.63
C TYR A 101 -16.31 3.18 -13.50
N VAL A 102 -15.83 4.23 -12.85
CA VAL A 102 -15.11 5.34 -13.48
C VAL A 102 -13.63 5.16 -13.24
N ASP A 103 -12.89 4.92 -14.32
CA ASP A 103 -11.44 4.75 -14.26
C ASP A 103 -10.75 6.05 -14.68
N LEU A 104 -9.68 6.40 -13.96
CA LEU A 104 -8.89 7.60 -14.23
C LEU A 104 -7.46 7.21 -14.63
N PHE A 105 -6.97 7.87 -15.68
CA PHE A 105 -5.59 7.69 -16.17
C PHE A 105 -4.93 9.04 -16.45
N ILE A 106 -3.61 9.12 -16.33
CA ILE A 106 -2.82 10.33 -16.60
C ILE A 106 -1.81 10.05 -17.72
N THR A 107 -1.69 10.98 -18.68
CA THR A 107 -0.62 10.92 -19.69
C THR A 107 0.73 11.23 -19.05
N ASP A 108 1.75 10.42 -19.38
CA ASP A 108 3.13 10.72 -19.03
C ASP A 108 3.62 12.01 -19.70
N VAL A 109 4.46 12.77 -19.00
CA VAL A 109 5.00 14.05 -19.50
C VAL A 109 5.70 13.90 -20.84
N GLU A 110 6.36 12.77 -21.07
CA GLU A 110 7.07 12.50 -22.33
C GLU A 110 6.13 12.25 -23.52
N ASP A 111 4.87 11.89 -23.27
CA ASP A 111 3.85 11.55 -24.26
C ASP A 111 2.84 12.68 -24.54
N LEU A 112 2.88 13.76 -23.75
CA LEU A 112 2.04 14.94 -23.97
C LEU A 112 2.19 15.49 -25.40
N GLY A 113 1.05 15.71 -26.06
CA GLY A 113 0.99 16.25 -27.42
C GLY A 113 1.48 15.29 -28.52
N ARG A 114 1.84 14.04 -28.20
CA ARG A 114 2.17 13.04 -29.22
C ARG A 114 0.92 12.61 -29.99
N PRO A 115 1.05 12.32 -31.30
CA PRO A 115 -0.06 11.76 -32.07
C PRO A 115 -0.45 10.38 -31.53
N VAL A 116 -1.68 9.97 -31.80
CA VAL A 116 -2.26 8.72 -31.29
C VAL A 116 -1.42 7.47 -31.56
N ASP A 117 -0.74 7.41 -32.71
CA ASP A 117 0.09 6.26 -33.09
C ASP A 117 1.44 6.20 -32.35
N ASP A 118 1.89 7.31 -31.74
CA ASP A 118 3.22 7.45 -31.12
C ASP A 118 3.17 7.75 -29.60
N ARG A 119 1.98 7.94 -29.02
CA ARG A 119 1.81 8.15 -27.57
C ARG A 119 1.91 6.82 -26.83
N GLY A 120 2.53 6.84 -25.66
CA GLY A 120 2.49 5.74 -24.70
C GLY A 120 1.10 5.53 -24.10
N TRP A 121 1.00 4.47 -23.31
CA TRP A 121 -0.21 4.15 -22.57
C TRP A 121 -0.26 5.03 -21.32
N PRO A 122 -1.39 5.72 -21.04
CA PRO A 122 -1.48 6.52 -19.84
C PRO A 122 -1.49 5.63 -18.59
N ASP A 123 -0.97 6.16 -17.50
CA ASP A 123 -0.90 5.44 -16.23
C ASP A 123 -2.21 5.53 -15.47
N SER A 124 -2.67 4.40 -14.94
CA SER A 124 -3.88 4.36 -14.11
C SER A 124 -3.61 4.97 -12.75
N VAL A 125 -4.46 5.91 -12.35
CA VAL A 125 -4.34 6.64 -11.08
C VAL A 125 -5.51 6.41 -10.12
N ALA A 126 -6.68 6.03 -10.62
CA ALA A 126 -7.81 5.67 -9.77
C ALA A 126 -8.79 4.72 -10.46
N TYR A 127 -9.49 3.93 -9.66
CA TYR A 127 -10.66 3.14 -10.03
C TYR A 127 -11.78 3.45 -9.04
N MET A 128 -12.79 4.21 -9.48
CA MET A 128 -13.90 4.64 -8.63
C MET A 128 -15.11 3.75 -8.94
N TYR A 129 -15.51 2.94 -7.98
CA TYR A 129 -16.57 1.95 -8.11
C TYR A 129 -17.94 2.51 -7.73
N ASP A 130 -17.99 3.32 -6.67
CA ASP A 130 -19.24 3.77 -6.06
C ASP A 130 -19.24 5.28 -5.77
N PRO A 131 -20.41 5.95 -5.81
CA PRO A 131 -20.51 7.34 -5.38
C PRO A 131 -20.02 7.54 -3.95
N GLY A 132 -19.19 8.56 -3.74
CA GLY A 132 -18.46 8.81 -2.49
C GLY A 132 -17.00 8.37 -2.52
N ASP A 133 -16.59 7.60 -3.53
CA ASP A 133 -15.18 7.24 -3.70
C ASP A 133 -14.31 8.49 -3.93
N GLU A 134 -13.13 8.49 -3.30
CA GLU A 134 -12.16 9.57 -3.39
C GLU A 134 -10.80 9.07 -3.88
N ALA A 135 -10.10 9.90 -4.66
CA ALA A 135 -8.76 9.59 -5.14
C ALA A 135 -7.88 10.83 -5.19
N LEU A 136 -6.67 10.71 -4.64
CA LEU A 136 -5.63 11.74 -4.75
C LEU A 136 -4.95 11.63 -6.11
N ILE A 137 -4.87 12.75 -6.80
CA ILE A 137 -4.18 12.94 -8.07
C ILE A 137 -2.98 13.86 -7.83
N LEU A 138 -1.80 13.43 -8.28
CA LEU A 138 -0.58 14.22 -8.25
C LEU A 138 -0.26 14.73 -9.66
N PRO A 139 -0.54 16.02 -9.98
CA PRO A 139 -0.28 16.54 -11.30
C PRO A 139 1.23 16.58 -11.62
N PRO A 140 1.63 16.34 -12.88
CA PRO A 140 3.02 16.42 -13.30
C PRO A 140 3.54 17.88 -13.34
N ASP A 141 4.84 18.07 -13.57
CA ASP A 141 5.44 19.39 -13.92
C ASP A 141 5.18 19.75 -15.40
N ALA A 142 3.92 19.64 -15.83
CA ALA A 142 3.46 19.89 -17.19
C ALA A 142 1.95 20.08 -17.18
N GLU A 143 1.32 20.18 -18.36
CA GLU A 143 -0.13 20.06 -18.47
C GLU A 143 -0.60 18.69 -17.95
N LEU A 144 -1.67 18.68 -17.17
CA LEU A 144 -2.34 17.46 -16.73
C LEU A 144 -3.37 17.03 -17.78
N GLU A 145 -3.10 15.92 -18.48
CA GLU A 145 -4.08 15.20 -19.29
C GLU A 145 -4.68 14.05 -18.45
N LEU A 146 -5.88 14.24 -17.92
CA LEU A 146 -6.63 13.26 -17.14
C LEU A 146 -7.69 12.60 -18.02
N TRP A 147 -7.47 11.33 -18.35
CA TRP A 147 -8.40 10.50 -19.11
C TRP A 147 -9.43 9.89 -18.18
N VAL A 148 -10.70 10.00 -18.57
CA VAL A 148 -11.81 9.33 -17.90
C VAL A 148 -12.28 8.21 -18.80
N ARG A 149 -12.27 6.97 -18.30
CA ARG A 149 -12.89 5.83 -18.97
C ARG A 149 -14.13 5.38 -18.22
N SER A 150 -15.26 5.40 -18.91
CA SER A 150 -16.55 4.88 -18.44
C SER A 150 -17.48 4.60 -19.62
N ASP A 151 -18.38 3.64 -19.43
CA ASP A 151 -19.44 3.28 -20.37
C ASP A 151 -20.80 3.90 -20.01
N ALA A 152 -20.86 4.65 -18.91
CA ALA A 152 -22.08 5.22 -18.35
C ALA A 152 -21.93 6.70 -18.01
N ALA A 153 -23.06 7.34 -17.67
CA ALA A 153 -23.05 8.71 -17.20
C ALA A 153 -22.42 8.80 -15.80
N TRP A 154 -21.59 9.81 -15.60
CA TRP A 154 -20.87 10.07 -14.37
C TRP A 154 -20.74 11.57 -14.07
N GLU A 155 -20.50 11.89 -12.81
CA GLU A 155 -20.19 13.22 -12.32
C GLU A 155 -19.20 13.11 -11.17
N PHE A 156 -18.10 13.85 -11.20
CA PHE A 156 -17.18 13.99 -10.07
C PHE A 156 -16.77 15.45 -9.86
N THR A 157 -16.30 15.75 -8.66
CA THR A 157 -15.60 17.02 -8.40
C THR A 157 -14.10 16.83 -8.43
N LEU A 158 -13.38 17.82 -8.94
CA LEU A 158 -11.92 17.89 -8.93
C LEU A 158 -11.51 19.21 -8.27
N GLN A 159 -10.77 19.13 -7.17
CA GLN A 159 -10.42 20.30 -6.34
C GLN A 159 -9.01 20.17 -5.78
N ASN A 160 -8.39 21.28 -5.42
CA ASN A 160 -7.10 21.25 -4.72
C ASN A 160 -7.29 20.67 -3.32
N GLU A 161 -6.40 19.75 -2.95
CA GLU A 161 -6.42 19.09 -1.65
C GLU A 161 -5.36 19.67 -0.72
N GLU A 162 -5.75 19.96 0.52
CA GLU A 162 -4.82 20.37 1.57
C GLU A 162 -4.25 19.14 2.26
N VAL A 163 -3.16 18.59 1.70
CA VAL A 163 -2.46 17.45 2.30
C VAL A 163 -1.79 17.82 3.62
N THR A 164 -1.91 16.95 4.62
CA THR A 164 -1.31 17.19 5.93
C THR A 164 0.17 16.78 5.93
N GLU A 165 1.05 17.72 6.25
CA GLU A 165 2.49 17.44 6.29
C GLU A 165 2.92 16.67 7.55
N ILE A 166 3.74 15.65 7.36
CA ILE A 166 4.41 14.89 8.41
C ILE A 166 5.74 15.56 8.77
N ALA A 167 5.67 16.68 9.50
CA ALA A 167 6.84 17.52 9.78
C ALA A 167 7.87 16.89 10.75
N ASP A 168 7.41 16.13 11.75
CA ASP A 168 8.25 15.55 12.81
C ASP A 168 8.53 14.05 12.61
N GLY A 169 8.31 13.54 11.39
CA GLY A 169 8.44 12.11 11.09
C GLY A 169 7.36 11.22 11.71
N PHE A 170 6.32 11.80 12.31
CA PHE A 170 5.22 11.05 12.89
C PHE A 170 3.87 11.69 12.58
N ALA A 171 2.88 10.88 12.22
CA ALA A 171 1.49 11.29 12.06
C ALA A 171 0.55 10.26 12.67
N SER A 172 -0.65 10.69 13.07
CA SER A 172 -1.68 9.81 13.60
C SER A 172 -3.06 10.34 13.27
N GLY A 173 -4.02 9.44 13.04
CA GLY A 173 -5.37 9.82 12.70
C GLY A 173 -6.38 8.69 12.88
N LYS A 174 -7.59 8.99 12.43
CA LYS A 174 -8.74 8.08 12.32
C LYS A 174 -9.45 8.41 11.03
N GLY A 175 -10.10 7.43 10.42
CA GLY A 175 -10.73 7.62 9.13
C GLY A 175 -9.69 7.82 8.03
N ASP A 176 -10.15 8.38 6.93
CA ASP A 176 -9.32 8.65 5.77
C ASP A 176 -8.35 9.80 6.04
N GLY A 177 -7.25 9.85 5.28
CA GLY A 177 -6.29 10.93 5.40
C GLY A 177 -5.31 11.00 4.25
N PHE A 178 -5.06 12.23 3.79
CA PHE A 178 -4.04 12.55 2.80
C PHE A 178 -2.86 13.23 3.47
N LEU A 179 -1.71 12.56 3.46
CA LEU A 179 -0.49 13.01 4.11
C LEU A 179 0.61 13.26 3.08
N VAL A 180 1.56 14.13 3.43
CA VAL A 180 2.79 14.31 2.67
C VAL A 180 4.00 14.28 3.59
N TYR A 181 5.02 13.53 3.21
CA TYR A 181 6.34 13.58 3.82
C TYR A 181 7.32 14.25 2.87
N ARG A 182 8.08 15.22 3.40
CA ARG A 182 9.13 15.95 2.67
C ARG A 182 10.45 15.77 3.40
N GLY A 183 11.31 14.91 2.90
CA GLY A 183 12.60 14.63 3.53
C GLY A 183 13.32 13.43 2.92
N ASP A 184 14.48 13.12 3.49
CA ASP A 184 15.44 12.17 2.89
C ASP A 184 15.15 10.70 3.25
N ALA A 185 14.21 10.43 4.16
CA ALA A 185 13.88 9.05 4.54
C ALA A 185 13.20 8.29 3.39
N VAL A 186 13.46 6.98 3.33
CA VAL A 186 12.99 6.08 2.27
C VAL A 186 12.05 5.00 2.78
N SER A 187 11.61 5.08 4.03
CA SER A 187 10.67 4.12 4.61
C SER A 187 9.79 4.74 5.69
N ALA A 188 8.64 4.10 5.90
CA ALA A 188 7.77 4.40 7.03
C ALA A 188 7.09 3.13 7.53
N ARG A 189 6.85 3.12 8.83
CA ARG A 189 6.05 2.11 9.51
C ARG A 189 4.62 2.59 9.64
N PHE A 190 3.68 1.81 9.11
CA PHE A 190 2.25 2.03 9.17
C PHE A 190 1.65 1.08 10.18
N VAL A 191 0.96 1.62 11.17
CA VAL A 191 0.29 0.84 12.20
C VAL A 191 -1.17 1.23 12.24
N HIS A 192 -2.05 0.24 12.17
CA HIS A 192 -3.48 0.41 12.39
C HIS A 192 -3.92 -0.48 13.56
N LYS A 193 -4.73 0.07 14.46
CA LYS A 193 -5.34 -0.66 15.58
C LYS A 193 -6.84 -0.44 15.55
N GLY A 194 -7.57 -1.50 15.24
CA GLY A 194 -9.01 -1.42 15.07
C GLY A 194 -9.60 -2.64 14.37
N GLU A 195 -10.91 -2.57 14.17
CA GLU A 195 -11.66 -3.40 13.23
C GLU A 195 -11.86 -2.62 11.93
N GLY A 196 -12.11 -3.31 10.82
CA GLY A 196 -12.35 -2.66 9.52
C GLY A 196 -11.14 -2.67 8.60
N ILE A 197 -11.29 -1.96 7.48
CA ILE A 197 -10.28 -1.84 6.43
C ILE A 197 -9.19 -0.84 6.82
N PHE A 198 -7.98 -1.12 6.37
CA PHE A 198 -6.87 -0.17 6.38
C PHE A 198 -6.09 -0.32 5.07
N PHE A 199 -6.28 0.66 4.21
CA PHE A 199 -5.54 0.77 2.96
C PHE A 199 -4.59 1.95 3.02
N VAL A 200 -3.37 1.76 2.52
CA VAL A 200 -2.40 2.84 2.39
C VAL A 200 -1.83 2.81 1.01
N THR A 201 -2.01 3.86 0.24
CA THR A 201 -1.43 4.04 -1.08
C THR A 201 -0.29 5.04 -1.00
N VAL A 202 0.92 4.61 -1.38
CA VAL A 202 2.08 5.49 -1.53
C VAL A 202 2.13 6.00 -2.97
N GLN A 203 2.22 7.33 -3.12
CA GLN A 203 2.28 7.99 -4.42
C GLN A 203 3.46 8.97 -4.47
N MET A 204 4.13 9.01 -5.63
CA MET A 204 5.21 9.95 -5.94
C MET A 204 4.91 10.54 -7.31
N ALA A 205 5.15 11.84 -7.49
CA ALA A 205 4.82 12.50 -8.75
C ALA A 205 5.64 11.90 -9.91
N GLY A 206 4.95 11.50 -10.98
CA GLY A 206 5.58 10.88 -12.17
C GLY A 206 6.09 9.45 -11.96
N GLU A 207 5.76 8.82 -10.83
CA GLU A 207 5.94 7.37 -10.64
C GLU A 207 4.57 6.71 -10.51
N ARG A 208 4.47 5.48 -11.02
CA ARG A 208 3.29 4.65 -10.80
C ARG A 208 3.09 4.45 -9.30
N SER A 209 1.84 4.45 -8.83
CA SER A 209 1.57 4.11 -7.43
C SER A 209 2.00 2.68 -7.16
N ASP A 210 3.09 2.55 -6.39
CA ASP A 210 3.89 1.32 -6.44
C ASP A 210 3.63 0.37 -5.26
N GLN A 211 2.97 0.81 -4.18
CA GLN A 211 2.93 0.02 -2.94
C GLN A 211 1.69 0.26 -2.07
N PRO A 212 0.57 -0.43 -2.34
CA PRO A 212 -0.56 -0.42 -1.43
C PRO A 212 -0.38 -1.41 -0.27
N ILE A 213 -0.67 -0.98 0.97
CA ILE A 213 -1.07 -1.91 2.04
C ILE A 213 -2.57 -2.18 1.85
N ILE A 214 -2.97 -3.44 1.89
CA ILE A 214 -4.37 -3.88 1.73
C ILE A 214 -4.65 -4.88 2.84
N GLU A 215 -5.10 -4.41 4.00
CA GLU A 215 -5.30 -5.29 5.15
C GLU A 215 -6.57 -4.97 5.95
N ASN A 216 -7.08 -5.99 6.65
CA ASN A 216 -8.23 -5.87 7.55
C ASN A 216 -7.82 -6.08 9.00
N GLY A 217 -8.25 -5.19 9.88
CA GLY A 217 -7.99 -5.27 11.32
C GLY A 217 -6.65 -4.66 11.72
N ASN A 218 -5.85 -5.36 12.53
CA ASN A 218 -4.61 -4.79 13.04
C ASN A 218 -3.48 -4.89 12.03
N VAL A 219 -2.86 -3.74 11.72
CA VAL A 219 -1.72 -3.64 10.80
C VAL A 219 -0.50 -3.14 11.56
N ASP A 220 0.66 -3.65 11.18
CA ASP A 220 1.98 -3.21 11.62
C ASP A 220 2.99 -3.59 10.54
N GLU A 221 3.06 -2.74 9.52
CA GLU A 221 3.84 -2.99 8.31
C GLU A 221 4.78 -1.84 8.00
N ARG A 222 5.79 -2.10 7.18
CA ARG A 222 6.74 -1.10 6.70
C ARG A 222 6.72 -1.11 5.18
N LEU A 223 6.61 0.08 4.60
CA LEU A 223 6.79 0.30 3.17
C LEU A 223 8.09 1.07 2.93
N SER A 224 8.62 0.98 1.71
CA SER A 224 9.86 1.67 1.33
C SER A 224 9.81 2.11 -0.11
N TRP A 225 10.19 3.35 -0.38
CA TRP A 225 10.05 3.98 -1.68
C TRP A 225 11.41 4.39 -2.25
N ASN A 226 11.43 4.78 -3.52
CA ASN A 226 12.62 5.33 -4.16
C ASN A 226 12.93 6.73 -3.59
N PRO A 227 14.21 7.10 -3.41
CA PRO A 227 14.55 8.44 -2.93
C PRO A 227 13.91 9.55 -3.79
N THR A 228 13.08 10.39 -3.16
CA THR A 228 12.38 11.52 -3.79
C THR A 228 12.25 12.66 -2.79
N ASN A 229 11.86 13.85 -3.25
CA ASN A 229 11.67 15.01 -2.38
C ASN A 229 10.36 14.94 -1.59
N ASP A 230 9.30 14.47 -2.24
CA ASP A 230 7.93 14.50 -1.73
C ASP A 230 7.29 13.12 -1.92
N VAL A 231 6.72 12.58 -0.83
CA VAL A 231 6.01 11.30 -0.82
C VAL A 231 4.63 11.52 -0.26
N TYR A 232 3.60 11.12 -1.00
CA TYR A 232 2.21 11.27 -0.61
C TYR A 232 1.66 9.94 -0.13
N PHE A 233 0.85 9.99 0.91
CA PHE A 233 0.15 8.84 1.47
C PHE A 233 -1.36 9.10 1.43
N SER A 234 -2.10 8.25 0.73
CA SER A 234 -3.56 8.18 0.84
C SER A 234 -3.89 7.04 1.79
N ILE A 235 -4.52 7.35 2.92
CA ILE A 235 -4.97 6.38 3.91
C ILE A 235 -6.48 6.29 3.79
N GLU A 236 -7.00 5.07 3.59
CA GLU A 236 -8.43 4.77 3.67
C GLU A 236 -8.66 3.87 4.88
N SER A 237 -9.58 4.28 5.76
CA SER A 237 -9.87 3.56 6.99
C SER A 237 -11.32 3.78 7.43
N ASP A 238 -11.97 2.70 7.86
CA ASP A 238 -13.33 2.77 8.40
C ASP A 238 -13.42 3.79 9.57
N ASP A 239 -14.18 4.86 9.35
CA ASP A 239 -14.48 5.85 10.37
C ASP A 239 -14.99 5.17 11.67
N ASP A 240 -14.43 5.63 12.79
CA ASP A 240 -14.72 5.18 14.16
C ASP A 240 -14.34 3.73 14.53
N ARG A 241 -13.85 2.90 13.60
CA ARG A 241 -13.51 1.49 13.90
C ARG A 241 -12.03 1.21 14.10
N GLY A 242 -11.18 2.20 13.89
CA GLY A 242 -9.76 2.10 14.22
C GLY A 242 -9.04 3.45 14.35
N ALA A 243 -7.75 3.36 14.63
CA ALA A 243 -6.83 4.49 14.61
C ALA A 243 -5.52 4.04 13.99
N TRP A 244 -4.89 4.93 13.24
CA TRP A 244 -3.64 4.67 12.56
C TRP A 244 -2.54 5.62 13.00
N THR A 245 -1.30 5.17 12.82
CA THR A 245 -0.09 5.98 12.97
C THR A 245 0.88 5.69 11.83
N VAL A 246 1.57 6.72 11.38
CA VAL A 246 2.68 6.65 10.43
C VAL A 246 3.92 7.15 11.13
N ASP A 247 4.98 6.34 11.12
CA ASP A 247 6.29 6.66 11.71
C ASP A 247 7.34 6.57 10.60
N ILE A 248 7.82 7.72 10.15
CA ILE A 248 8.86 7.83 9.14
C ILE A 248 10.18 7.39 9.74
N ASP A 249 10.79 6.36 9.17
CA ASP A 249 12.04 5.82 9.63
C ASP A 249 13.07 5.73 8.51
N GLU A 250 14.34 5.94 8.84
CA GLU A 250 15.42 5.55 7.94
C GLU A 250 15.65 4.06 8.11
N LEU A 251 15.48 3.29 7.03
CA LEU A 251 15.88 1.89 7.02
C LEU A 251 17.32 1.76 7.54
N ALA A 252 17.51 0.96 8.59
CA ALA A 252 18.83 0.43 8.90
C ALA A 252 19.30 -0.34 7.67
N ALA A 253 20.34 0.17 6.99
CA ALA A 253 20.90 -0.45 5.80
C ALA A 253 21.07 -1.96 6.02
N SER A 254 20.26 -2.77 5.36
CA SER A 254 20.41 -4.22 5.35
C SER A 254 21.57 -4.58 4.42
N THR A 255 22.79 -4.28 4.85
CA THR A 255 23.93 -5.16 4.57
C THR A 255 24.18 -5.96 5.84
N PRO A 256 24.01 -7.29 5.82
CA PRO A 256 24.75 -8.12 6.75
C PRO A 256 26.20 -7.74 6.57
N THR A 257 26.80 -7.08 7.57
CA THR A 257 28.25 -7.05 7.65
C THR A 257 28.63 -8.52 7.81
N GLU A 258 29.08 -9.13 6.72
CA GLU A 258 29.71 -10.43 6.74
C GLU A 258 30.72 -10.42 7.89
N PRO A 259 30.62 -11.34 8.87
CA PRO A 259 31.60 -11.39 9.92
C PRO A 259 32.95 -11.61 9.27
N ASP A 260 33.82 -10.62 9.41
CA ASP A 260 35.20 -10.65 8.93
C ASP A 260 35.83 -12.02 9.29
N PRO A 261 36.20 -12.87 8.31
CA PRO A 261 36.72 -14.20 8.57
C PRO A 261 38.20 -14.15 8.99
N THR A 262 38.63 -13.12 9.70
CA THR A 262 40.03 -12.92 10.10
C THR A 262 40.28 -13.10 11.61
N LEU A 263 39.41 -13.83 12.32
CA LEU A 263 39.69 -14.34 13.68
C LEU A 263 39.51 -15.86 13.79
N THR A 264 40.01 -16.62 12.81
CA THR A 264 40.28 -18.05 12.98
C THR A 264 41.77 -18.31 12.81
N GLY A 265 42.51 -18.28 13.92
CA GLY A 265 43.89 -18.74 13.93
C GLY A 265 44.67 -18.40 15.19
N SER A 266 44.44 -19.13 16.29
CA SER A 266 45.50 -19.89 16.97
C SER A 266 44.95 -20.56 18.26
N PRO A 267 45.05 -21.89 18.43
CA PRO A 267 44.72 -22.54 19.68
C PRO A 267 45.81 -22.27 20.73
N ALA A 268 45.42 -21.77 21.90
CA ALA A 268 46.30 -21.70 23.06
C ALA A 268 46.64 -23.12 23.57
N PRO A 269 47.92 -23.46 23.84
CA PRO A 269 48.26 -24.72 24.49
C PRO A 269 47.88 -24.69 25.99
N LEU A 270 47.24 -25.77 26.44
CA LEU A 270 47.01 -26.13 27.84
C LEU A 270 48.31 -26.62 28.51
N GLU A 271 48.59 -26.13 29.73
CA GLU A 271 49.32 -26.74 30.87
C GLU A 271 49.59 -25.63 31.92
N ASP A 272 49.43 -25.72 33.25
CA ASP A 272 49.11 -26.78 34.22
C ASP A 272 48.73 -26.09 35.57
N PRO A 273 47.99 -26.69 36.52
CA PRO A 273 47.48 -26.05 37.73
C PRO A 273 48.39 -26.32 38.93
N SER A 274 49.10 -25.31 39.42
CA SER A 274 49.63 -25.30 40.80
C SER A 274 50.16 -23.92 41.14
N SER A 275 49.39 -23.15 41.91
CA SER A 275 49.86 -22.29 43.01
C SER A 275 48.70 -21.51 43.63
N THR A 276 48.45 -21.76 44.89
CA THR A 276 47.67 -20.96 45.86
C THR A 276 48.38 -21.22 47.20
N PRO A 277 48.46 -20.31 48.19
CA PRO A 277 47.72 -19.04 48.39
C PRO A 277 48.60 -17.84 48.81
N GLU A 278 48.03 -16.62 48.89
CA GLU A 278 48.03 -15.83 50.15
C GLU A 278 46.97 -14.69 50.12
N PRO A 279 46.22 -14.45 51.22
CA PRO A 279 45.15 -13.44 51.30
C PRO A 279 45.51 -12.21 52.17
N ALA A 280 45.02 -11.02 51.79
CA ALA A 280 44.73 -9.83 52.63
C ALA A 280 44.51 -8.63 51.69
N ALA A 281 43.64 -7.65 51.89
CA ALA A 281 42.88 -7.22 53.05
C ALA A 281 41.61 -6.46 52.62
N LEU A 282 40.64 -6.48 53.52
CA LEU A 282 39.46 -5.62 53.61
C LEU A 282 39.84 -4.12 53.69
N THR A 283 39.05 -3.23 53.10
CA THR A 283 38.29 -2.19 53.85
C THR A 283 37.27 -1.44 52.97
N PRO A 284 36.22 -0.83 53.56
CA PRO A 284 34.93 -0.59 52.92
C PRO A 284 34.53 0.90 52.76
N ALA A 285 33.41 1.09 52.07
CA ALA A 285 32.33 2.07 52.27
C ALA A 285 32.62 3.58 52.18
N THR A 286 31.89 4.23 51.27
CA THR A 286 31.28 5.54 51.56
C THR A 286 29.84 5.58 51.05
N ARG A 287 28.91 5.59 52.01
CA ARG A 287 27.51 6.03 51.84
C ARG A 287 27.48 7.53 51.60
N SER A 288 26.55 8.00 50.79
CA SER A 288 25.84 9.26 51.03
C SER A 288 24.37 9.10 50.65
N ALA A 289 23.52 9.62 51.53
CA ALA A 289 22.08 9.48 51.55
C ALA A 289 21.34 10.70 50.94
N THR A 290 20.16 10.42 50.38
CA THR A 290 18.82 11.10 50.36
C THR A 290 18.70 12.34 51.30
N PRO A 291 17.82 13.38 51.09
CA PRO A 291 16.41 13.20 50.73
C PRO A 291 15.54 14.34 50.08
N ALA A 292 14.37 13.88 49.59
CA ALA A 292 12.98 14.40 49.70
C ALA A 292 12.53 15.82 49.25
N SER A 293 11.44 15.87 48.47
CA SER A 293 10.10 16.44 48.81
C SER A 293 9.15 16.24 47.61
N ARG A 294 8.01 15.53 47.69
CA ARG A 294 6.71 15.82 48.34
C ARG A 294 5.95 17.00 47.70
N THR A 295 4.82 16.74 47.02
CA THR A 295 3.47 17.19 47.44
C THR A 295 2.38 16.83 46.41
N THR A 296 1.29 16.34 46.96
CA THR A 296 0.03 15.84 46.40
C THR A 296 -1.00 16.93 46.04
N ALA A 297 -1.81 16.61 45.02
CA ALA A 297 -3.29 16.77 44.91
C ALA A 297 -3.98 18.15 45.00
N ARG A 298 -4.87 18.46 44.04
CA ARG A 298 -6.35 18.48 44.25
C ARG A 298 -7.19 18.94 43.04
N ARG A 299 -8.22 18.14 42.76
CA ARG A 299 -9.67 18.45 42.56
C ARG A 299 -10.16 19.49 41.52
N HIS A 300 -10.99 18.93 40.62
CA HIS A 300 -12.24 19.45 40.03
C HIS A 300 -13.13 20.31 40.96
N PRO A 301 -13.99 21.16 40.33
CA PRO A 301 -15.42 20.84 40.31
C PRO A 301 -16.14 21.05 38.95
N ARG A 302 -17.30 20.39 38.87
CA ARG A 302 -18.36 20.36 37.84
C ARG A 302 -19.16 21.67 37.69
N GLY A 303 -19.86 21.76 36.55
CA GLY A 303 -21.18 22.41 36.34
C GLY A 303 -21.11 23.53 35.30
N THR A 304 -22.03 23.75 34.35
CA THR A 304 -23.44 23.32 34.21
C THR A 304 -23.91 23.76 32.80
N THR A 305 -24.68 22.93 32.08
CA THR A 305 -25.61 23.33 30.98
C THR A 305 -26.93 23.86 31.59
N PRO A 306 -27.97 24.35 30.85
CA PRO A 306 -28.09 24.71 29.41
C PRO A 306 -28.80 26.07 29.14
N ARG A 307 -28.88 26.46 27.85
CA ARG A 307 -30.07 27.04 27.22
C ARG A 307 -30.05 26.79 25.73
#